data_AF-A0A368VVI9-F1
#
_entry.id   AF-A0A368VVI9-F1
#
_cell.length_a   1.000
_cell.length_b   1.000
_cell.length_c   1.000
_cell.angle_alpha   90.00
_cell.angle_beta   90.00
_cell.angle_gamma   90.00
#
_symmetry.space_group_name_H-M   'P 1'
#
loop_
_entity.id
_entity.type
_entity.pdbx_description
1 polymer ?
#
loop_
_entity_poly.entity_id
_entity_poly.type
_entity_poly.pdbx_seq_one_letter_code
_entity_poly.pdbx_strand_id
1 'polypeptide(L)'
;MYKLLLIVVMMSVWISIHLLQIEEELAMQTLFLGKHAVNRAVHAAAQQLDPEAFGDGLLQIAPDAAAETAARYLRVNLRLDENGMPLSDSLFKHPVEVVVFEVVNDDRIFPYTYRNDTYQYEVTLQRPGVVMIAHVIYPRAFQLLDSIEWHIKGAAELVTG
;
A
#
# COMPACT_ATOMS: atom_id res chain seq x y z
N MET A 1 53.53 3.52 -1.09
CA MET A 1 52.36 3.80 -0.23
C MET A 1 51.09 4.12 -1.03
N TYR A 2 51.18 4.81 -2.18
CA TYR A 2 50.03 5.19 -3.02
C TYR A 2 49.18 4.02 -3.53
N LYS A 3 49.80 2.88 -3.85
CA LYS A 3 49.09 1.66 -4.30
C LYS A 3 48.16 1.09 -3.23
N LEU A 4 48.59 1.09 -1.96
CA LEU A 4 47.76 0.65 -0.83
C LEU A 4 46.59 1.60 -0.61
N LEU A 5 46.84 2.91 -0.65
CA LEU A 5 45.80 3.92 -0.54
C LEU A 5 44.73 3.75 -1.64
N LEU A 6 45.16 3.56 -2.89
CA LEU A 6 44.27 3.34 -4.03
C LEU A 6 43.42 2.08 -3.86
N ILE A 7 44.02 0.98 -3.38
CA ILE A 7 43.28 -0.25 -3.09
C ILE A 7 42.22 -0.02 -2.01
N VAL A 8 42.58 0.66 -0.92
CA VAL A 8 41.62 0.96 0.17
C VAL A 8 40.47 1.81 -0.35
N VAL A 9 40.75 2.87 -1.11
CA VAL A 9 39.70 3.73 -1.70
C VAL A 9 38.79 2.93 -2.64
N MET A 10 39.37 2.10 -3.51
CA MET A 10 38.58 1.27 -4.43
C MET A 10 37.72 0.25 -3.70
N MET A 11 38.23 -0.37 -2.63
CA MET A 11 37.42 -1.26 -1.79
C MET A 11 36.29 -0.52 -1.10
N SER A 12 36.53 0.67 -0.57
CA SER A 12 35.48 1.48 0.08
C SER A 12 34.38 1.87 -0.90
N VAL A 13 34.74 2.30 -2.11
CA VAL A 13 33.77 2.60 -3.18
C VAL A 13 32.98 1.35 -3.57
N TRP A 14 33.68 0.23 -3.78
CA TRP A 14 33.06 -1.05 -4.11
C TRP A 14 32.04 -1.50 -3.07
N ILE A 15 32.41 -1.47 -1.79
CA ILE A 15 31.52 -1.83 -0.67
C ILE A 15 30.33 -0.88 -0.63
N SER A 16 30.55 0.43 -0.79
CA SER A 16 29.46 1.41 -0.77
C SER A 16 28.42 1.14 -1.87
N ILE A 17 28.88 0.77 -3.08
CA ILE A 17 27.99 0.40 -4.19
C ILE A 17 27.18 -0.86 -3.84
N HIS A 18 27.81 -1.88 -3.23
CA HIS A 18 27.10 -3.11 -2.83
C HIS A 18 26.06 -2.83 -1.74
N LEU A 19 26.37 -1.98 -0.76
CA LEU A 19 25.43 -1.59 0.27
C LEU A 19 24.22 -0.85 -0.31
N LEU A 20 24.44 0.04 -1.29
CA LEU A 20 23.35 0.72 -2.01
C LEU A 20 22.46 -0.26 -2.79
N GLN A 21 23.05 -1.27 -3.44
CA GLN A 21 22.29 -2.31 -4.15
C GLN A 21 21.40 -3.13 -3.21
N ILE A 22 21.94 -3.52 -2.06
CA ILE A 22 21.17 -4.26 -1.03
C ILE A 22 20.02 -3.39 -0.50
N GLU A 23 20.28 -2.10 -0.25
CA GLU A 23 19.25 -1.16 0.21
C GLU A 23 18.11 -1.02 -0.82
N GLU A 24 18.45 -0.92 -2.11
CA GLU A 24 17.46 -0.83 -3.19
C GLU A 24 16.60 -2.10 -3.27
N GLU A 25 17.21 -3.28 -3.14
CA GLU A 25 16.49 -4.56 -3.15
C GLU A 25 15.50 -4.66 -1.98
N LEU A 26 15.94 -4.29 -0.77
CA LEU A 26 15.09 -4.27 0.43
C LEU A 26 13.94 -3.25 0.30
N ALA A 27 14.22 -2.07 -0.26
CA ALA A 27 13.22 -1.05 -0.52
C ALA A 27 12.16 -1.56 -1.51
N MET A 28 12.59 -2.16 -2.63
CA MET A 28 11.70 -2.71 -3.64
C MET A 28 10.85 -3.87 -3.09
N GLN A 29 11.43 -4.76 -2.29
CA GLN A 29 10.69 -5.84 -1.65
C GLN A 29 9.62 -5.30 -0.69
N THR A 30 9.97 -4.28 0.11
CA THR A 30 9.05 -3.62 1.03
C THR A 30 7.89 -2.96 0.28
N LEU A 31 8.17 -2.25 -0.80
CA LEU A 31 7.18 -1.63 -1.67
C LEU A 31 6.24 -2.67 -2.28
N PHE A 32 6.76 -3.79 -2.78
CA PHE A 32 5.96 -4.87 -3.35
C PHE A 32 5.00 -5.49 -2.32
N LEU A 33 5.49 -5.76 -1.11
CA LEU A 33 4.67 -6.29 -0.02
C LEU A 33 3.57 -5.30 0.37
N GLY A 34 3.92 -4.01 0.51
CA GLY A 34 2.95 -2.94 0.75
C GLY A 34 1.88 -2.88 -0.33
N LYS A 35 2.30 -2.87 -1.61
CA LYS A 35 1.39 -2.85 -2.76
C LYS A 35 0.44 -4.04 -2.79
N HIS A 36 0.95 -5.25 -2.54
CA HIS A 36 0.13 -6.43 -2.48
C HIS A 36 -0.86 -6.42 -1.31
N ALA A 37 -0.45 -5.94 -0.13
CA ALA A 37 -1.34 -5.83 1.02
C ALA A 37 -2.47 -4.82 0.75
N VAL A 38 -2.14 -3.64 0.21
CA VAL A 38 -3.12 -2.63 -0.20
C VAL A 38 -4.09 -3.19 -1.23
N ASN A 39 -3.60 -3.86 -2.28
CA ASN A 39 -4.44 -4.47 -3.30
C ASN A 39 -5.38 -5.56 -2.72
N ARG A 40 -4.88 -6.41 -1.82
CA ARG A 40 -5.73 -7.43 -1.15
C ARG A 40 -6.77 -6.80 -0.25
N ALA A 41 -6.42 -5.73 0.46
CA ALA A 41 -7.35 -5.00 1.33
C ALA A 41 -8.48 -4.36 0.53
N VAL A 42 -8.19 -3.63 -0.55
CA VAL A 42 -9.25 -3.03 -1.40
C VAL A 42 -10.10 -4.10 -2.07
N HIS A 43 -9.51 -5.23 -2.48
CA HIS A 43 -10.28 -6.32 -3.07
C HIS A 43 -11.24 -6.94 -2.06
N ALA A 44 -10.79 -7.21 -0.84
CA ALA A 44 -11.65 -7.73 0.21
C ALA A 44 -12.73 -6.73 0.62
N ALA A 45 -12.41 -5.44 0.63
CA ALA A 45 -13.35 -4.35 0.91
C ALA A 45 -14.44 -4.23 -0.17
N ALA A 46 -14.06 -4.33 -1.45
CA ALA A 46 -14.99 -4.29 -2.57
C ALA A 46 -15.96 -5.48 -2.59
N GLN A 47 -15.68 -6.55 -1.84
CA GLN A 47 -16.57 -7.71 -1.67
C GLN A 47 -17.56 -7.58 -0.50
N GLN A 48 -17.51 -6.49 0.26
CA GLN A 48 -18.43 -6.28 1.39
C GLN A 48 -19.72 -5.65 0.90
N LEU A 49 -20.65 -6.48 0.43
CA LEU A 49 -21.97 -6.04 0.00
C LEU A 49 -22.86 -5.67 1.19
N ASP A 50 -23.73 -4.68 0.99
CA ASP A 50 -24.82 -4.37 1.88
C ASP A 50 -25.92 -5.43 1.76
N PRO A 51 -26.21 -6.21 2.82
CA PRO A 51 -27.22 -7.27 2.77
C PRO A 51 -28.63 -6.76 2.49
N GLU A 52 -28.98 -5.55 2.93
CA GLU A 52 -30.30 -4.98 2.73
C GLU A 52 -30.47 -4.58 1.26
N ALA A 53 -29.51 -3.83 0.72
CA ALA A 53 -29.50 -3.44 -0.69
C ALA A 53 -29.44 -4.66 -1.62
N PHE A 54 -28.66 -5.68 -1.25
CA PHE A 54 -28.57 -6.92 -2.02
C PHE A 54 -29.90 -7.69 -2.07
N GLY A 55 -30.67 -7.66 -0.96
CA GLY A 55 -32.03 -8.22 -0.91
C GLY A 55 -32.99 -7.56 -1.90
N ASP A 56 -32.78 -6.27 -2.18
CA ASP A 56 -33.53 -5.49 -3.18
C ASP A 56 -32.95 -5.60 -4.60
N GLY A 57 -31.92 -6.43 -4.80
CA GLY A 57 -31.24 -6.63 -6.09
C GLY A 57 -30.26 -5.52 -6.46
N LEU A 58 -29.90 -4.65 -5.51
CA LEU A 58 -28.92 -3.58 -5.68
C LEU A 58 -27.53 -4.06 -5.25
N LEU A 59 -26.54 -3.83 -6.11
CA LEU A 59 -25.15 -4.19 -5.85
C LEU A 59 -24.43 -3.01 -5.20
N GLN A 60 -24.61 -2.84 -3.89
CA GLN A 60 -24.03 -1.75 -3.12
C GLN A 60 -23.02 -2.29 -2.10
N ILE A 61 -21.87 -1.63 -2.02
CA ILE A 61 -20.83 -1.95 -1.03
C ILE A 61 -21.19 -1.27 0.29
N ALA A 62 -21.22 -2.03 1.38
CA ALA A 62 -21.44 -1.52 2.74
C ALA A 62 -20.19 -0.76 3.23
N PRO A 63 -20.24 0.58 3.39
CA PRO A 63 -19.03 1.37 3.64
C PRO A 63 -18.28 1.00 4.92
N ASP A 64 -19.02 0.78 6.02
CA ASP A 64 -18.44 0.47 7.33
C ASP A 64 -17.79 -0.92 7.33
N ALA A 65 -18.49 -1.93 6.79
CA ALA A 65 -17.97 -3.29 6.67
C ALA A 65 -16.76 -3.35 5.71
N ALA A 66 -16.79 -2.57 4.62
CA ALA A 66 -15.67 -2.43 3.70
C ALA A 66 -14.44 -1.82 4.38
N ALA A 67 -14.62 -0.76 5.17
CA ALA A 67 -13.54 -0.12 5.92
C ALA A 67 -12.93 -1.06 6.97
N GLU A 68 -13.76 -1.73 7.77
CA GLU A 68 -13.30 -2.71 8.77
C GLU A 68 -12.54 -3.87 8.11
N THR A 69 -13.07 -4.39 7.01
CA THR A 69 -12.42 -5.48 6.26
C THR A 69 -11.12 -5.03 5.63
N ALA A 70 -11.06 -3.84 5.03
CA ALA A 70 -9.83 -3.27 4.48
C ALA A 70 -8.75 -3.15 5.56
N ALA A 71 -9.10 -2.56 6.71
CA ALA A 71 -8.18 -2.38 7.83
C ALA A 71 -7.67 -3.72 8.37
N ARG A 72 -8.57 -4.70 8.54
CA ARG A 72 -8.22 -6.06 8.96
C ARG A 72 -7.26 -6.73 7.97
N TYR A 73 -7.55 -6.68 6.67
CA TYR A 73 -6.69 -7.27 5.66
C TYR A 73 -5.33 -6.57 5.63
N LEU A 74 -5.29 -5.24 5.73
CA LEU A 74 -4.04 -4.50 5.78
C LEU A 74 -3.20 -4.91 7.00
N ARG A 75 -3.81 -4.96 8.19
CA ARG A 75 -3.19 -5.45 9.43
C ARG A 75 -2.60 -6.85 9.30
N VAL A 76 -3.40 -7.81 8.83
CA VAL A 76 -2.95 -9.20 8.73
C VAL A 76 -1.82 -9.34 7.72
N ASN A 77 -1.90 -8.63 6.58
CA ASN A 77 -0.91 -8.75 5.51
C ASN A 77 0.40 -8.04 5.79
N LEU A 78 0.38 -6.95 6.56
CA LEU A 78 1.57 -6.19 6.93
C LEU A 78 2.04 -6.47 8.36
N ARG A 79 1.35 -7.38 9.07
CA ARG A 79 1.60 -7.73 10.48
C ARG A 79 1.58 -6.48 11.36
N LEU A 80 0.45 -5.78 11.36
CA LEU A 80 0.23 -4.58 12.16
C LEU A 80 -0.73 -4.86 13.31
N ASP A 81 -0.61 -4.06 14.37
CA ASP A 81 -1.59 -3.99 15.45
C ASP A 81 -2.81 -3.14 15.06
N GLU A 82 -3.70 -2.89 16.03
CA GLU A 82 -4.93 -2.15 15.81
C GLU A 82 -4.71 -0.67 15.46
N ASN A 83 -3.56 -0.12 15.83
CA ASN A 83 -3.19 1.28 15.62
C ASN A 83 -2.36 1.45 14.33
N GLY A 84 -2.18 0.39 13.53
CA GLY A 84 -1.33 0.42 12.34
C GLY A 84 0.17 0.35 12.66
N MET A 85 0.54 0.04 13.90
CA MET A 85 1.94 -0.15 14.29
C MET A 85 2.43 -1.54 13.89
N PRO A 86 3.60 -1.67 13.26
CA PRO A 86 4.16 -2.97 12.94
C PRO A 86 4.46 -3.79 14.19
N LEU A 87 4.08 -5.08 14.15
CA LEU A 87 4.45 -6.05 15.16
C LEU A 87 5.96 -6.34 15.09
N SER A 88 6.51 -6.93 16.16
CA SER A 88 7.96 -7.19 16.28
C SER A 88 8.55 -8.04 15.15
N ASP A 89 7.73 -8.89 14.53
CA ASP A 89 8.09 -9.78 13.42
C ASP A 89 7.76 -9.18 12.04
N SER A 90 7.31 -7.93 11.97
CA SER A 90 7.06 -7.22 10.72
C SER A 90 8.36 -6.68 10.12
N LEU A 91 8.38 -6.67 8.78
CA LEU A 91 9.44 -6.01 7.99
C LEU A 91 9.36 -4.48 8.10
N PHE A 92 8.18 -3.93 8.42
CA PHE A 92 7.98 -2.50 8.63
C PHE A 92 8.44 -2.10 10.04
N LYS A 93 8.93 -0.87 10.22
CA LYS A 93 9.31 -0.30 11.53
C LYS A 93 8.56 0.98 11.89
N HIS A 94 7.82 1.53 10.94
CA HIS A 94 7.06 2.75 11.10
C HIS A 94 5.57 2.44 10.95
N PRO A 95 4.69 3.26 11.55
CA PRO A 95 3.25 3.13 11.37
C PRO A 95 2.88 3.12 9.88
N VAL A 96 1.87 2.31 9.53
CA VAL A 96 1.23 2.34 8.22
C VAL A 96 -0.13 3.00 8.39
N GLU A 97 -0.34 4.09 7.66
CA GLU A 97 -1.54 4.92 7.81
C GLU A 97 -2.37 4.87 6.52
N VAL A 98 -3.68 4.64 6.66
CA VAL A 98 -4.60 4.78 5.52
C VAL A 98 -4.99 6.24 5.42
N VAL A 99 -4.43 6.93 4.44
CA VAL A 99 -4.65 8.37 4.22
C VAL A 99 -5.87 8.66 3.36
N VAL A 100 -6.30 7.69 2.54
CA VAL A 100 -7.53 7.76 1.75
C VAL A 100 -8.19 6.40 1.79
N PHE A 101 -9.49 6.38 2.10
CA PHE A 101 -10.36 5.24 1.90
C PHE A 101 -11.71 5.75 1.40
N GLU A 102 -12.08 5.37 0.19
CA GLU A 102 -13.33 5.81 -0.44
C GLU A 102 -14.05 4.61 -1.05
N VAL A 103 -15.34 4.52 -0.77
CA VAL A 103 -16.25 3.57 -1.39
C VAL A 103 -17.08 4.33 -2.41
N VAL A 104 -17.00 3.92 -3.66
CA VAL A 104 -17.74 4.49 -4.78
C VAL A 104 -18.88 3.53 -5.10
N ASN A 105 -20.12 3.96 -4.88
CA ASN A 105 -21.33 3.16 -5.06
C ASN A 105 -22.19 3.72 -6.21
N ASP A 106 -23.47 3.40 -6.22
CA ASP A 106 -24.50 3.84 -7.16
C ASP A 106 -24.90 5.32 -7.01
N ASP A 107 -24.33 6.03 -6.04
CA ASP A 107 -24.36 7.49 -5.97
C ASP A 107 -23.66 8.13 -7.19
N ARG A 108 -22.87 7.33 -7.94
CA ARG A 108 -22.20 7.72 -9.17
C ARG A 108 -22.72 6.94 -10.37
N ILE A 109 -22.62 7.58 -11.53
CA ILE A 109 -22.92 6.97 -12.82
C ILE A 109 -21.64 6.34 -13.35
N PHE A 110 -21.67 5.02 -13.57
CA PHE A 110 -20.54 4.29 -14.14
C PHE A 110 -20.59 4.27 -15.68
N PRO A 111 -19.44 4.37 -16.38
CA PRO A 111 -18.09 4.45 -15.83
C PRO A 111 -17.79 5.78 -15.13
N TYR A 112 -17.21 5.69 -13.93
CA TYR A 112 -16.87 6.83 -13.09
C TYR A 112 -15.36 6.93 -12.95
N THR A 113 -14.79 8.10 -13.24
CA THR A 113 -13.35 8.33 -13.02
C THR A 113 -13.15 8.98 -11.66
N TYR A 114 -12.64 8.21 -10.72
CA TYR A 114 -12.17 8.72 -9.45
C TYR A 114 -10.84 9.45 -9.66
N ARG A 115 -10.72 10.63 -9.05
CA ARG A 115 -9.51 11.44 -9.11
C ARG A 115 -9.20 12.07 -7.76
N ASN A 116 -7.96 11.95 -7.34
CA ASN A 116 -7.42 12.56 -6.15
C ASN A 116 -6.19 13.39 -6.52
N ASP A 117 -6.35 14.72 -6.54
CA ASP A 117 -5.27 15.64 -6.94
C ASP A 117 -4.13 15.68 -5.91
N THR A 118 -4.43 15.55 -4.61
CA THR A 118 -3.44 15.55 -3.52
C THR A 118 -2.39 14.46 -3.70
N TYR A 119 -2.83 13.26 -4.07
CA TYR A 119 -1.93 12.11 -4.25
C TYR A 119 -1.66 11.79 -5.72
N GLN A 120 -2.14 12.61 -6.67
CA GLN A 120 -2.02 12.38 -8.12
C GLN A 120 -2.43 10.95 -8.49
N TYR A 121 -3.65 10.56 -8.10
CA TYR A 121 -4.20 9.25 -8.41
C TYR A 121 -5.49 9.38 -9.20
N GLU A 122 -5.58 8.64 -10.29
CA GLU A 122 -6.76 8.58 -11.14
C GLU A 122 -7.03 7.11 -11.49
N VAL A 123 -8.29 6.69 -11.38
CA VAL A 123 -8.74 5.36 -11.80
C VAL A 123 -10.17 5.43 -12.30
N THR A 124 -10.44 4.80 -13.44
CA THR A 124 -11.80 4.67 -13.96
C THR A 124 -12.40 3.36 -13.48
N LEU A 125 -13.47 3.48 -12.71
CA LEU A 125 -14.29 2.38 -12.23
C LEU A 125 -15.45 2.16 -13.21
N GLN A 126 -15.70 0.91 -13.59
CA GLN A 126 -16.81 0.45 -14.42
C GLN A 126 -18.03 0.05 -13.59
N ARG A 127 -17.82 -0.19 -12.30
CA ARG A 127 -18.81 -0.69 -11.33
C ARG A 127 -18.49 -0.11 -9.95
N PRO A 128 -19.39 -0.26 -8.97
CA PRO A 128 -19.09 0.04 -7.58
C PRO A 128 -17.75 -0.55 -7.15
N GLY A 129 -16.97 0.22 -6.41
CA GLY A 129 -15.60 -0.14 -6.09
C GLY A 129 -15.05 0.63 -4.90
N VAL A 130 -13.86 0.22 -4.46
CA VAL A 130 -13.15 0.81 -3.33
C VAL A 130 -11.81 1.33 -3.80
N VAL A 131 -11.47 2.54 -3.37
CA VAL A 131 -10.17 3.17 -3.55
C VAL A 131 -9.50 3.36 -2.20
N MET A 132 -8.22 2.99 -2.10
CA MET A 132 -7.43 3.17 -0.89
C MET A 132 -6.03 3.68 -1.22
N ILE A 133 -5.52 4.58 -0.38
CA ILE A 133 -4.14 5.03 -0.41
C ILE A 133 -3.57 4.88 1.00
N ALA A 134 -2.47 4.14 1.13
CA ALA A 134 -1.75 3.96 2.38
C ALA A 134 -0.39 4.66 2.32
N HIS A 135 -0.05 5.41 3.36
CA HIS A 135 1.28 5.96 3.59
C HIS A 135 2.14 4.93 4.30
N VAL A 136 3.34 4.72 3.78
CA VAL A 136 4.30 3.72 4.25
C VAL A 136 5.69 4.33 4.22
N ILE A 137 6.42 4.16 5.32
CA ILE A 137 7.82 4.60 5.44
C ILE A 137 8.72 3.38 5.37
N TYR A 138 9.69 3.41 4.45
CA TYR A 138 10.70 2.38 4.32
C TYR A 138 11.72 2.46 5.48
N PRO A 139 11.87 1.38 6.27
CA PRO A 139 12.87 1.35 7.33
C PRO A 139 14.26 1.13 6.73
N ARG A 140 15.05 2.20 6.67
CA ARG A 140 16.41 2.18 6.15
C ARG A 140 17.29 1.17 6.89
N ALA A 141 18.04 0.36 6.15
CA ALA A 141 19.06 -0.53 6.72
C ALA A 141 20.41 0.20 6.89
N PHE A 142 20.74 1.11 5.97
CA PHE A 142 21.96 1.92 5.99
C PHE A 142 21.65 3.44 5.94
N GLN A 143 22.48 4.26 6.60
CA GLN A 143 22.34 5.73 6.65
C GLN A 143 22.87 6.45 5.40
N LEU A 144 22.88 5.78 4.25
CA LEU A 144 23.43 6.31 3.00
C LEU A 144 22.43 7.20 2.23
N LEU A 145 21.13 7.03 2.47
CA LEU A 145 20.04 7.75 1.82
C LEU A 145 19.03 8.29 2.84
N ASP A 146 18.26 9.30 2.43
CA ASP A 146 17.09 9.78 3.19
C ASP A 146 15.99 8.72 3.27
N SER A 147 15.08 8.83 4.25
CA SER A 147 13.97 7.89 4.39
C SER A 147 13.07 7.99 3.17
N ILE A 148 12.77 6.85 2.58
CA ILE A 148 11.87 6.78 1.45
C ILE A 148 10.45 6.64 2.00
N GLU A 149 9.57 7.54 1.57
CA GLU A 149 8.16 7.51 1.90
C GLU A 149 7.34 7.23 0.64
N TRP A 150 6.33 6.37 0.77
CA TRP A 150 5.47 5.99 -0.33
C TRP A 150 4.00 6.17 0.01
N HIS A 151 3.25 6.65 -0.96
CA HIS A 151 1.79 6.60 -0.98
C HIS A 151 1.35 5.46 -1.89
N ILE A 152 1.12 4.29 -1.30
CA ILE A 152 0.74 3.08 -2.01
C ILE A 152 -0.75 3.13 -2.33
N LYS A 153 -1.06 3.25 -3.62
CA LYS A 153 -2.42 3.39 -4.15
C LYS A 153 -2.98 2.03 -4.54
N GLY A 154 -4.27 1.78 -4.29
CA GLY A 154 -4.98 0.60 -4.76
C GLY A 154 -6.45 0.91 -5.04
N ALA A 155 -7.02 0.18 -6.00
CA ALA A 155 -8.45 0.20 -6.28
C ALA A 155 -8.91 -1.21 -6.65
N ALA A 156 -10.15 -1.53 -6.31
CA ALA A 156 -10.81 -2.75 -6.76
C ALA A 156 -12.30 -2.49 -7.00
N GLU A 157 -12.84 -3.19 -7.98
CA GLU A 157 -14.26 -3.17 -8.30
C GLU A 157 -14.95 -4.39 -7.70
N LEU A 158 -16.26 -4.25 -7.48
CA LEU A 158 -17.12 -5.37 -7.16
C LEU A 158 -17.09 -6.38 -8.31
N VAL A 159 -16.77 -7.64 -7.99
CA VAL A 159 -16.78 -8.75 -8.95
C VAL A 159 -18.06 -9.54 -8.76
N THR A 160 -18.92 -9.54 -9.78
CA THR A 160 -20.05 -10.46 -9.88
C THR A 160 -19.57 -11.74 -10.55
N GLY A 161 -19.69 -12.89 -9.87
CA GLY A 161 -19.40 -14.21 -10.44
C GLY A 161 -20.40 -14.64 -11.51
#